data_AF-A0A0D1IQM0-F1
#
_entry.id   AF-A0A0D1IQM0-F1
#
_cell.length_a   1.000
_cell.length_b   1.000
_cell.length_c   1.000
_cell.angle_alpha   90.00
_cell.angle_beta   90.00
_cell.angle_gamma   90.00
#
_symmetry.space_group_name_H-M   'P 1'
#
loop_
_entity.id
_entity.type
_entity.pdbx_description
1 polymer ?
#
loop_
_entity_poly.entity_id
_entity_poly.type
_entity_poly.pdbx_seq_one_letter_code
_entity_poly.pdbx_strand_id
1 'polypeptide(L)'
;MMTSEKDTEQNEELNEKQGPPVSMAGRVAATGFCGGVLWSFVAYIAYLFHFSEISPNMILQPFVLGEWKKHGLGTVISIILIGVISIGAAFLYFLLLKRLKTMWPGILYGLVLWLLVFFVFNPIFPDVRTVTELTSDTIITTICIYLLYGLFVGYSISFEYNELNSEKLARALGMHRE
;
A
#
# COMPACT_ATOMS: atom_id res chain seq x y z
N MET A 1 12.35 20.07 -47.23
CA MET A 1 11.61 20.92 -46.28
C MET A 1 10.46 20.17 -45.60
N MET A 2 9.87 19.13 -46.20
CA MET A 2 8.81 18.27 -45.63
C MET A 2 9.23 17.26 -44.56
N THR A 3 10.54 17.04 -44.33
CA THR A 3 11.03 16.07 -43.33
C THR A 3 11.02 16.65 -41.92
N SER A 4 11.36 17.92 -41.74
CA SER A 4 11.46 18.56 -40.42
C SER A 4 10.11 18.75 -39.72
N GLU A 5 9.03 18.92 -40.47
CA GLU A 5 7.67 19.09 -39.91
C GLU A 5 7.14 17.75 -39.38
N LYS A 6 7.37 16.67 -40.13
CA LYS A 6 6.95 15.32 -39.77
C LYS A 6 7.67 14.77 -38.53
N ASP A 7 8.95 15.10 -38.38
CA ASP A 7 9.75 14.75 -37.19
C ASP A 7 9.30 15.52 -35.94
N THR A 8 8.68 16.70 -36.12
CA THR A 8 8.18 17.54 -35.02
C THR A 8 6.80 17.05 -34.55
N GLU A 9 5.89 16.77 -35.49
CA GLU A 9 4.55 16.23 -35.17
C GLU A 9 4.63 14.83 -34.54
N GLN A 10 5.55 13.97 -35.00
CA GLN A 10 5.73 12.63 -34.43
C GLN A 10 6.32 12.68 -33.00
N ASN A 11 7.12 13.69 -32.67
CA ASN A 11 7.64 13.93 -31.31
C ASN A 11 6.59 14.50 -30.35
N GLU A 12 5.61 15.27 -30.87
CA GLU A 12 4.49 15.79 -30.08
C GLU A 12 3.46 14.70 -29.76
N GLU A 13 3.10 13.84 -30.73
CA GLU A 13 2.18 12.70 -30.47
C GLU A 13 2.78 11.63 -29.53
N LEU A 14 4.10 11.42 -29.57
CA LEU A 14 4.80 10.54 -28.63
C LEU A 14 4.85 11.11 -27.20
N ASN A 15 4.86 12.45 -27.05
CA ASN A 15 4.75 13.11 -25.76
C ASN A 15 3.30 13.11 -25.23
N GLU A 16 2.29 13.23 -26.08
CA GLU A 16 0.87 13.21 -25.63
C GLU A 16 0.39 11.83 -25.17
N LYS A 17 0.91 10.73 -25.74
CA LYS A 17 0.57 9.37 -25.26
C LYS A 17 1.25 9.00 -23.95
N GLN A 18 2.30 9.71 -23.56
CA GLN A 18 2.94 9.59 -22.25
C GLN A 18 2.34 10.66 -21.35
N GLY A 19 1.13 10.42 -20.85
CA GLY A 19 0.50 11.25 -19.82
C GLY A 19 1.53 11.63 -18.74
N PRO A 20 1.43 12.85 -18.18
CA PRO A 20 2.50 13.50 -17.42
C PRO A 20 3.17 12.49 -16.48
N PRO A 21 4.52 12.42 -16.43
CA PRO A 21 5.22 11.39 -15.68
C PRO A 21 4.70 11.47 -14.25
N VAL A 22 3.80 10.54 -13.90
CA VAL A 22 3.24 10.50 -12.56
C VAL A 22 4.45 10.37 -11.67
N SER A 23 4.70 11.41 -10.86
CA SER A 23 5.87 11.46 -10.01
C SER A 23 5.92 10.14 -9.26
N MET A 24 7.12 9.57 -9.11
CA MET A 24 7.27 8.28 -8.43
C MET A 24 6.54 8.25 -7.07
N ALA A 25 6.47 9.40 -6.40
CA ALA A 25 5.67 9.62 -5.20
C ALA A 25 4.16 9.38 -5.39
N GLY A 26 3.58 9.81 -6.52
CA GLY A 26 2.18 9.55 -6.86
C GLY A 26 1.88 8.08 -7.10
N ARG A 27 2.80 7.34 -7.73
CA ARG A 27 2.66 5.88 -7.93
C ARG A 27 2.77 5.12 -6.59
N VAL A 28 3.71 5.53 -5.73
CA VAL A 28 3.83 5.04 -4.34
C VAL A 28 2.57 5.33 -3.52
N ALA A 29 2.02 6.53 -3.66
CA ALA A 29 0.79 6.90 -2.95
C ALA A 29 -0.42 6.08 -3.44
N ALA A 30 -0.57 5.89 -4.75
CA ALA A 30 -1.64 5.09 -5.33
C ALA A 30 -1.52 3.60 -4.91
N THR A 31 -0.33 3.02 -4.96
CA THR A 31 -0.09 1.64 -4.52
C THR A 31 -0.34 1.46 -3.02
N GLY A 32 0.08 2.42 -2.19
CA GLY A 32 -0.22 2.44 -0.76
C GLY A 32 -1.71 2.52 -0.48
N PHE A 33 -2.42 3.45 -1.12
CA PHE A 33 -3.87 3.60 -0.94
C PHE A 33 -4.64 2.37 -1.39
N CYS A 34 -4.38 1.88 -2.61
CA CYS A 34 -5.02 0.67 -3.14
C CYS A 34 -4.70 -0.56 -2.28
N GLY A 35 -3.45 -0.72 -1.84
CA GLY A 35 -3.04 -1.78 -0.94
C GLY A 35 -3.78 -1.71 0.39
N GLY A 36 -3.82 -0.53 1.01
CA GLY A 36 -4.51 -0.33 2.28
C GLY A 36 -6.00 -0.63 2.19
N VAL A 37 -6.68 -0.12 1.17
CA VAL A 37 -8.13 -0.37 0.97
C VAL A 37 -8.41 -1.84 0.71
N LEU A 38 -7.67 -2.47 -0.23
CA LEU A 38 -7.88 -3.86 -0.62
C LEU A 38 -7.62 -4.81 0.56
N TRP A 39 -6.49 -4.65 1.26
CA TRP A 39 -6.16 -5.52 2.39
C TRP A 39 -7.05 -5.29 3.61
N SER A 40 -7.53 -4.06 3.83
CA SER A 40 -8.53 -3.79 4.88
C SER A 40 -9.87 -4.42 4.56
N PHE A 41 -10.25 -4.47 3.28
CA PHE A 41 -11.46 -5.17 2.85
C PHE A 41 -11.31 -6.69 3.03
N VAL A 42 -10.15 -7.26 2.70
CA VAL A 42 -9.85 -8.68 2.98
C VAL A 42 -9.89 -8.97 4.48
N ALA A 43 -9.35 -8.07 5.31
CA ALA A 43 -9.43 -8.19 6.77
C ALA A 43 -10.89 -8.13 7.28
N TYR A 44 -11.74 -7.31 6.66
CA TYR A 44 -13.16 -7.28 6.97
C TYR A 44 -13.86 -8.60 6.59
N ILE A 45 -13.53 -9.19 5.44
CA ILE A 45 -14.04 -10.52 5.08
C ILE A 45 -13.58 -11.56 6.10
N ALA A 46 -12.30 -11.56 6.49
CA ALA A 46 -11.79 -12.48 7.51
C ALA A 46 -12.55 -12.35 8.85
N TYR A 47 -12.95 -11.13 9.21
CA TYR A 47 -13.82 -10.87 10.36
C TYR A 47 -15.22 -11.47 10.18
N LEU A 48 -15.85 -11.34 9.00
CA LEU A 48 -17.16 -11.92 8.71
C LEU A 48 -17.18 -13.46 8.77
N PHE A 49 -16.07 -14.09 8.40
CA PHE A 49 -15.90 -15.55 8.48
C PHE A 49 -15.48 -16.03 9.89
N HIS A 50 -15.46 -15.15 10.90
CA HIS A 50 -15.00 -15.44 12.26
C HIS A 50 -13.52 -15.92 12.36
N PHE A 51 -12.69 -15.71 11.33
CA PHE A 51 -11.26 -16.00 11.37
C PHE A 51 -10.43 -14.93 12.10
N SER A 52 -11.03 -13.76 12.34
CA SER A 52 -10.42 -12.65 13.05
C SER A 52 -11.47 -11.97 13.91
N GLU A 53 -11.22 -11.82 15.21
CA GLU A 53 -12.09 -11.03 16.09
C GLU A 53 -11.89 -9.50 15.91
N ILE A 54 -10.88 -9.11 15.13
CA ILE A 54 -10.51 -7.71 14.93
C ILE A 54 -11.31 -7.11 13.78
N SER A 55 -12.18 -6.14 14.09
CA SER A 55 -12.91 -5.37 13.10
C SER A 55 -12.13 -4.13 12.66
N PRO A 56 -12.22 -3.70 11.38
CA PRO A 56 -11.60 -2.45 10.90
C PRO A 56 -12.03 -1.21 11.70
N ASN A 57 -13.20 -1.27 12.33
CA ASN A 57 -13.82 -0.21 13.13
C ASN A 57 -13.04 0.13 14.42
N MET A 58 -12.05 -0.69 14.77
CA MET A 58 -11.11 -0.46 15.86
C MET A 58 -10.36 0.87 15.73
N ILE A 59 -9.96 1.27 14.52
CA ILE A 59 -9.25 2.54 14.28
C ILE A 59 -10.09 3.78 14.61
N LEU A 60 -11.41 3.65 14.59
CA LEU A 60 -12.33 4.73 14.96
C LEU A 60 -12.59 4.79 16.48
N GLN A 61 -12.06 3.87 17.31
CA GLN A 61 -12.19 3.87 18.81
C GLN A 61 -11.59 5.07 19.53
N PRO A 62 -10.36 5.52 19.23
CA PRO A 62 -9.79 6.69 19.89
C PRO A 62 -10.46 8.01 19.49
N PHE A 63 -11.26 8.02 18.42
CA PHE A 63 -11.99 9.20 17.97
C PHE A 63 -13.40 9.19 18.57
N VAL A 64 -13.77 10.27 19.28
CA VAL A 64 -15.11 10.48 19.88
C VAL A 64 -16.15 10.73 18.78
N LEU A 65 -16.46 9.69 18.01
CA LEU A 65 -17.45 9.71 16.94
C LEU A 65 -18.62 8.84 17.41
N GLY A 66 -19.79 9.46 17.59
CA GLY A 66 -20.97 8.87 18.22
C GLY A 66 -21.55 7.60 17.55
N GLU A 67 -22.70 7.15 18.05
CA GLU A 67 -23.40 5.87 17.77
C GLU A 67 -23.49 5.42 16.28
N TRP A 68 -23.36 6.34 15.31
CA TRP A 68 -23.25 6.08 13.87
C TRP A 68 -22.12 5.10 13.50
N LYS A 69 -21.10 5.03 14.34
CA LYS A 69 -19.94 4.15 14.21
C LYS A 69 -20.29 2.66 14.28
N LYS A 70 -21.41 2.28 14.91
CA LYS A 70 -21.82 0.86 15.07
C LYS A 70 -22.44 0.23 13.82
N HIS A 71 -22.71 1.02 12.78
CA HIS A 71 -23.35 0.55 11.55
C HIS A 71 -22.31 0.32 10.42
N GLY A 72 -22.69 -0.36 9.33
CA GLY A 72 -21.79 -0.71 8.22
C GLY A 72 -21.03 0.48 7.59
N LEU A 73 -21.51 1.71 7.80
CA LEU A 73 -20.80 2.94 7.42
C LEU A 73 -19.48 3.13 8.18
N GLY A 74 -19.41 2.76 9.46
CA GLY A 74 -18.17 2.82 10.26
C GLY A 74 -17.07 1.95 9.69
N THR A 75 -17.42 0.78 9.15
CA THR A 75 -16.49 -0.12 8.47
C THR A 75 -15.91 0.52 7.21
N VAL A 76 -16.75 1.11 6.35
CA VAL A 76 -16.31 1.74 5.10
C VAL A 76 -15.37 2.92 5.38
N ILE A 77 -15.73 3.78 6.34
CA ILE A 77 -14.91 4.92 6.75
C ILE A 77 -13.57 4.46 7.30
N SER A 78 -13.57 3.38 8.10
CA SER A 78 -12.34 2.79 8.63
C SER A 78 -11.43 2.27 7.53
N ILE A 79 -11.99 1.56 6.53
CA ILE A 79 -11.22 1.05 5.38
C ILE A 79 -10.57 2.20 4.61
N ILE A 80 -11.31 3.29 4.37
CA ILE A 80 -10.77 4.47 3.69
C ILE A 80 -9.66 5.11 4.53
N LEU A 81 -9.87 5.26 5.85
CA LEU A 81 -8.89 5.85 6.75
C LEU A 81 -7.62 5.00 6.85
N ILE A 82 -7.76 3.67 6.92
CA ILE A 82 -6.62 2.75 6.81
C ILE A 82 -5.91 2.92 5.47
N GLY A 83 -6.65 3.05 4.37
CA GLY A 83 -6.11 3.37 3.05
C GLY A 83 -5.24 4.63 3.06
N VAL A 84 -5.69 5.71 3.72
CA VAL A 84 -4.92 6.95 3.86
C VAL A 84 -3.67 6.76 4.72
N ILE A 85 -3.78 6.07 5.86
CA ILE A 85 -2.62 5.73 6.72
C ILE A 85 -1.61 4.86 5.95
N SER A 86 -2.12 3.97 5.10
CA SER A 86 -1.35 3.05 4.26
C SER A 86 -0.46 3.77 3.25
N ILE A 87 -0.85 4.97 2.80
CA ILE A 87 0.02 5.84 1.99
C ILE A 87 1.32 6.14 2.76
N GLY A 88 1.21 6.50 4.04
CA GLY A 88 2.37 6.75 4.89
C GLY A 88 3.28 5.52 5.03
N ALA A 89 2.67 4.34 5.19
CA ALA A 89 3.41 3.07 5.19
C ALA A 89 4.10 2.80 3.83
N ALA A 90 3.46 3.07 2.71
CA ALA A 90 4.08 2.91 1.39
C ALA A 90 5.28 3.84 1.20
N PHE A 91 5.19 5.09 1.66
CA PHE A 91 6.33 6.01 1.67
C PHE A 91 7.45 5.55 2.60
N LEU A 92 7.11 4.99 3.77
CA LEU A 92 8.10 4.45 4.69
C LEU A 92 8.88 3.29 4.06
N TYR A 93 8.20 2.36 3.39
CA TYR A 93 8.85 1.31 2.60
C TYR A 93 9.73 1.90 1.50
N PHE A 94 9.21 2.88 0.76
CA PHE A 94 9.95 3.54 -0.31
C PHE A 94 11.25 4.21 0.19
N LEU A 95 11.24 4.83 1.36
CA LEU A 95 12.43 5.46 1.92
C LEU A 95 13.46 4.44 2.41
N LEU A 96 13.00 3.36 3.06
CA LEU A 96 13.87 2.40 3.72
C LEU A 96 14.39 1.29 2.79
N LEU A 97 13.54 0.71 1.93
CA LEU A 97 13.84 -0.54 1.20
C LEU A 97 13.73 -0.47 -0.33
N LYS A 98 13.49 0.71 -0.95
CA LYS A 98 13.36 0.83 -2.43
C LYS A 98 14.49 0.25 -3.28
N ARG A 99 15.69 0.08 -2.70
CA ARG A 99 16.88 -0.40 -3.42
C ARG A 99 16.94 -1.93 -3.53
N LEU A 100 16.10 -2.65 -2.80
CA LEU A 100 16.12 -4.10 -2.75
C LEU A 100 15.13 -4.69 -3.76
N LYS A 101 15.65 -5.47 -4.72
CA LYS A 101 14.89 -6.14 -5.79
C LYS A 101 14.19 -7.42 -5.36
N THR A 102 14.57 -7.97 -4.21
CA THR A 102 14.07 -9.26 -3.75
C THR A 102 12.66 -9.13 -3.19
N MET A 103 11.88 -10.21 -3.18
CA MET A 103 10.52 -10.24 -2.61
C MET A 103 10.53 -10.26 -1.06
N TRP A 104 11.64 -10.76 -0.49
CA TRP A 104 11.90 -10.86 0.95
C TRP A 104 11.72 -9.56 1.75
N PRO A 105 12.23 -8.39 1.33
CA PRO A 105 12.04 -7.12 2.04
C PRO A 105 10.57 -6.75 2.23
N GLY A 106 9.67 -7.09 1.30
CA GLY A 106 8.23 -6.86 1.45
C GLY A 106 7.62 -7.70 2.58
N ILE A 107 7.99 -8.97 2.66
CA ILE A 107 7.53 -9.89 3.72
C ILE A 107 8.03 -9.42 5.09
N LEU A 108 9.33 -9.13 5.20
CA LEU A 108 9.93 -8.64 6.44
C LEU A 108 9.29 -7.31 6.86
N TYR A 109 9.04 -6.42 5.90
CA TYR A 109 8.36 -5.17 6.15
C TYR A 109 6.94 -5.39 6.69
N GLY A 110 6.16 -6.29 6.10
CA GLY A 110 4.83 -6.65 6.58
C GLY A 110 4.84 -7.14 8.03
N LEU A 111 5.82 -8.01 8.37
CA LEU A 111 5.98 -8.52 9.73
C LEU A 111 6.33 -7.41 10.74
N VAL A 112 7.27 -6.53 10.38
CA VAL A 112 7.66 -5.38 11.21
C VAL A 112 6.49 -4.42 11.39
N LEU A 113 5.69 -4.20 10.35
CA LEU A 113 4.52 -3.33 10.41
C LEU A 113 3.43 -3.92 11.31
N TRP A 114 3.22 -5.25 11.26
CA TRP A 114 2.34 -5.95 12.19
C TRP A 114 2.81 -5.74 13.64
N LEU A 115 4.09 -5.99 13.94
CA LEU A 115 4.65 -5.75 15.27
C LEU A 115 4.48 -4.30 15.71
N LEU A 116 4.72 -3.35 14.81
CA LEU A 116 4.56 -1.93 15.08
C LEU A 116 3.11 -1.59 15.46
N VAL A 117 2.13 -2.07 14.70
CA VAL A 117 0.71 -1.84 15.01
C VAL A 117 0.30 -2.51 16.33
N PHE A 118 0.67 -3.77 16.55
CA PHE A 118 0.22 -4.54 17.72
C PHE A 118 1.02 -4.31 19.01
N PHE A 119 2.23 -3.75 18.94
CA PHE A 119 3.01 -3.39 20.15
C PHE A 119 3.04 -1.88 20.41
N VAL A 120 3.22 -1.05 19.37
CA VAL A 120 3.37 0.41 19.54
C VAL A 120 2.01 1.10 19.62
N PHE A 121 1.04 0.68 18.80
CA PHE A 121 -0.30 1.28 18.83
C PHE A 121 -1.25 0.63 19.84
N ASN A 122 -0.91 -0.53 20.42
CA ASN A 122 -1.67 -1.18 21.50
C ASN A 122 -2.10 -0.23 22.64
N PRO A 123 -1.22 0.60 23.24
CA PRO A 123 -1.62 1.55 24.29
C PRO A 123 -2.61 2.65 23.83
N ILE A 124 -2.76 2.87 22.52
CA ILE A 124 -3.70 3.87 21.96
C ILE A 124 -5.13 3.29 21.88
N PHE A 125 -5.27 1.96 21.96
CA PHE A 125 -6.56 1.26 21.88
C PHE A 125 -6.89 0.60 23.23
N PRO A 126 -7.48 1.33 24.20
CA PRO A 126 -7.73 0.80 25.55
C PRO A 126 -8.73 -0.36 25.63
N ASP A 127 -9.50 -0.61 24.56
CA ASP A 127 -10.59 -1.59 24.50
C ASP A 127 -10.27 -2.78 23.58
N VAL A 128 -9.07 -2.81 22.98
CA VAL A 128 -8.63 -4.03 22.28
C VAL A 128 -8.09 -4.97 23.32
N ARG A 129 -8.71 -6.15 23.43
CA ARG A 129 -8.13 -7.26 24.18
C ARG A 129 -6.66 -7.35 23.78
N THR A 130 -5.79 -7.29 24.79
CA THR A 130 -4.34 -7.34 24.60
C THR A 130 -4.05 -8.46 23.62
N VAL A 131 -3.10 -8.29 22.68
CA VAL A 131 -2.78 -9.28 21.63
C VAL A 131 -2.60 -10.71 22.16
N THR A 132 -2.25 -10.83 23.45
CA THR A 132 -2.10 -12.06 24.23
C THR A 132 -3.40 -12.77 24.61
N GLU A 133 -4.55 -12.10 24.54
CA GLU A 133 -5.90 -12.65 24.81
C GLU A 133 -6.66 -12.99 23.51
N LEU A 134 -6.11 -12.64 22.35
CA LEU A 134 -6.69 -13.00 21.06
C LEU A 134 -6.49 -14.50 20.79
N THR A 135 -7.45 -15.10 20.10
CA THR A 135 -7.33 -16.47 19.62
C THR A 135 -6.13 -16.62 18.68
N SER A 136 -5.45 -17.78 18.73
CA SER A 136 -4.33 -18.08 17.84
C SER A 136 -4.69 -17.90 16.36
N ASP A 137 -5.94 -18.20 15.99
CA ASP A 137 -6.45 -18.03 14.62
C ASP A 137 -6.48 -16.56 14.19
N THR A 138 -6.83 -15.64 15.09
CA THR A 138 -6.80 -14.20 14.83
C THR A 138 -5.38 -13.70 14.63
N ILE A 139 -4.43 -14.17 15.46
CA ILE A 139 -3.01 -13.79 15.34
C ILE A 139 -2.46 -14.27 13.99
N ILE A 140 -2.68 -15.53 13.62
CA ILE A 140 -2.19 -16.10 12.37
C ILE A 140 -2.82 -15.38 11.16
N THR A 141 -4.13 -15.18 11.17
CA THR A 141 -4.85 -14.48 10.10
C THR A 141 -4.35 -13.05 9.92
N THR A 142 -4.18 -12.30 11.01
CA THR A 142 -3.69 -10.92 10.92
C THR A 142 -2.24 -10.83 10.47
N ILE A 143 -1.35 -11.70 10.97
CA ILE A 143 0.03 -11.78 10.47
C ILE A 143 0.02 -12.06 8.96
N CYS A 144 -0.77 -13.03 8.50
CA CYS A 144 -0.89 -13.37 7.09
C CYS A 144 -1.30 -12.16 6.24
N ILE A 145 -2.35 -11.45 6.65
CA ILE A 145 -2.83 -10.24 5.95
C ILE A 145 -1.73 -9.17 5.88
N TYR A 146 -0.99 -8.95 6.97
CA TYR A 146 0.10 -7.96 6.99
C TYR A 146 1.30 -8.38 6.16
N LEU A 147 1.65 -9.66 6.13
CA LEU A 147 2.70 -10.20 5.26
C LEU A 147 2.32 -10.02 3.79
N LEU A 148 1.06 -10.32 3.42
CA LEU A 148 0.58 -10.15 2.05
C LEU A 148 0.49 -8.66 1.66
N TYR A 149 0.06 -7.80 2.58
CA TYR A 149 0.10 -6.35 2.40
C TYR A 149 1.53 -5.85 2.15
N GLY A 150 2.47 -6.23 3.01
CA GLY A 150 3.88 -5.84 2.88
C GLY A 150 4.53 -6.37 1.61
N LEU A 151 4.20 -7.61 1.21
CA LEU A 151 4.65 -8.19 -0.04
C LEU A 151 4.07 -7.42 -1.25
N PHE A 152 2.78 -7.12 -1.25
CA PHE A 152 2.13 -6.36 -2.32
C PHE A 152 2.76 -4.97 -2.49
N VAL A 153 2.79 -4.18 -1.41
CA VAL A 153 3.37 -2.82 -1.44
C VAL A 153 4.86 -2.87 -1.80
N GLY A 154 5.59 -3.79 -1.18
CA GLY A 154 7.03 -3.89 -1.39
C GLY A 154 7.40 -4.31 -2.81
N TYR A 155 6.70 -5.30 -3.37
CA TYR A 155 6.90 -5.74 -4.73
C TYR A 155 6.51 -4.65 -5.73
N SER A 156 5.35 -4.03 -5.57
CA SER A 156 4.88 -2.96 -6.47
C SER A 156 5.87 -1.79 -6.51
N ILE A 157 6.33 -1.30 -5.36
CA ILE A 157 7.26 -0.16 -5.28
C ILE A 157 8.65 -0.55 -5.82
N SER A 158 9.21 -1.70 -5.42
CA SER A 158 10.54 -2.13 -5.87
C SER A 158 10.58 -2.42 -7.37
N PHE A 159 9.52 -3.03 -7.92
CA PHE A 159 9.37 -3.28 -9.35
C PHE A 159 9.33 -1.97 -10.13
N GLU A 160 8.49 -1.04 -9.68
CA GLU A 160 8.27 0.25 -10.33
C GLU A 160 9.52 1.14 -10.30
N TYR A 161 10.26 1.14 -9.18
CA TYR A 161 11.54 1.81 -9.07
C TYR A 161 12.59 1.22 -10.03
N ASN A 162 12.63 -0.11 -10.16
CA ASN A 162 13.58 -0.75 -11.06
C ASN A 162 13.24 -0.54 -12.54
N GLU A 163 11.95 -0.59 -12.91
CA GLU A 163 11.51 -0.37 -14.28
C GLU A 163 11.85 1.05 -14.73
N LEU A 164 11.56 2.05 -13.90
CA LEU A 164 11.94 3.45 -14.16
C LEU A 164 13.46 3.62 -14.31
N ASN A 165 14.26 2.89 -13.54
CA ASN A 165 15.71 2.97 -13.63
C ASN A 165 16.26 2.27 -14.89
N SER A 166 15.65 1.15 -15.28
CA SER A 166 15.96 0.42 -16.51
C SER A 166 15.62 1.25 -17.75
N GLU A 167 14.46 1.89 -17.77
CA GLU A 167 14.01 2.74 -18.87
C GLU A 167 14.91 3.99 -19.02
N LYS A 168 15.27 4.63 -17.90
CA LYS A 168 16.24 5.74 -17.91
C LYS A 168 17.60 5.34 -18.46
N LEU A 169 18.08 4.15 -18.08
CA LEU A 169 19.34 3.62 -18.60
C LEU A 169 19.26 3.31 -20.10
N ALA A 170 18.17 2.69 -20.57
CA ALA A 170 17.95 2.40 -21.99
C ALA A 170 17.88 3.68 -22.84
N ARG A 171 17.18 4.72 -22.35
CA ARG A 171 17.16 6.05 -22.99
C ARG A 171 18.56 6.69 -23.01
N ALA A 172 19.31 6.62 -21.91
CA ALA A 172 20.67 7.16 -21.84
C ALA A 172 21.66 6.43 -22.77
N LEU A 173 21.42 5.14 -23.06
CA LEU A 173 22.20 4.34 -24.01
C LEU A 173 21.73 4.48 -25.46
N GLY A 174 20.71 5.28 -25.74
CA GLY A 174 20.20 5.51 -27.10
C GLY A 174 19.55 4.28 -27.76
N MET A 175 19.18 3.26 -26.97
CA MET A 175 18.54 2.07 -27.51
C MET A 175 17.06 2.34 -27.74
N HIS A 176 16.71 2.78 -28.96
CA HIS A 176 15.34 2.74 -29.44
C HIS A 176 14.95 1.26 -29.61
N ARG A 177 14.03 0.76 -28.78
CA ARG A 177 13.45 -0.57 -29.00
C ARG A 177 12.41 -0.42 -30.10
N GLU A 178 12.80 -0.77 -31.31
CA GLU A 178 11.91 -0.94 -32.47
C GLU A 178 10.80 -1.96 -32.18
#